data_AF-A0A7C6LIZ3-F1
#
_entry.id   AF-A0A7C6LIZ3-F1
#
_cell.length_a   1.000
_cell.length_b   1.000
_cell.length_c   1.000
_cell.angle_alpha   90.00
_cell.angle_beta   90.00
_cell.angle_gamma   90.00
#
_symmetry.space_group_name_H-M   'P 1'
#
loop_
_entity.id
_entity.type
_entity.pdbx_description
1 polymer ?
#
loop_
_entity_poly.entity_id
_entity_poly.type
_entity_poly.pdbx_seq_one_letter_code
_entity_poly.pdbx_strand_id
1 'polypeptide(L)' 'MLANGKELEISISIGVAVYPDDTGQLTKLLEIADMALYRAKRNGRGRVAASAGEER' A
#
# COMPACT_ATOMS: atom_id res chain seq x y z
N MET A 1 18.40 -16.34 0.18
CA MET A 1 19.83 -16.48 -0.13
C MET A 1 19.97 -16.65 -1.63
N LEU A 2 20.75 -15.79 -2.29
CA LEU A 2 21.05 -15.90 -3.72
C LEU A 2 22.11 -16.98 -3.95
N ALA A 3 22.24 -17.47 -5.18
CA ALA A 3 23.19 -18.54 -5.56
C ALA A 3 24.67 -18.23 -5.22
N ASN A 4 25.01 -16.96 -4.97
CA ASN A 4 26.35 -16.50 -4.59
C ASN A 4 26.53 -16.26 -3.07
N GLY A 5 25.60 -16.73 -2.24
CA GLY A 5 25.67 -16.57 -0.78
C GLY A 5 25.27 -15.20 -0.25
N LYS A 6 24.81 -14.26 -1.10
CA LYS A 6 24.26 -12.98 -0.65
C LYS A 6 22.84 -13.14 -0.10
N GLU A 7 22.54 -12.42 0.97
CA GLU A 7 21.17 -12.27 1.45
C GLU A 7 20.39 -11.33 0.53
N LEU A 8 19.12 -11.69 0.26
CA LEU A 8 18.22 -10.89 -0.55
C LEU A 8 17.23 -10.22 0.39
N GLU A 9 17.31 -8.90 0.48
CA GLU A 9 16.32 -8.11 1.21
C GLU A 9 15.15 -7.77 0.27
N ILE A 10 13.95 -8.18 0.65
CA ILE A 10 12.72 -7.89 -0.08
C ILE A 10 11.83 -7.03 0.81
N SER A 11 11.31 -5.94 0.25
CA SER A 11 10.33 -5.10 0.92
C SER A 11 8.98 -5.17 0.22
N ILE A 12 7.91 -4.96 0.99
CA ILE A 12 6.55 -4.86 0.48
C ILE A 12 6.03 -3.44 0.64
N SER A 13 5.16 -3.01 -0.26
CA SER A 13 4.38 -1.77 -0.10
C SER A 13 2.91 -2.15 -0.11
N ILE A 14 2.13 -1.55 0.79
CA ILE A 14 0.72 -1.89 0.99
C ILE A 14 -0.09 -0.60 0.92
N GLY A 15 -1.21 -0.65 0.19
CA GLY A 15 -2.24 0.38 0.20
C GLY A 15 -3.50 -0.13 0.88
N VAL A 16 -4.10 0.68 1.74
CA VAL A 16 -5.29 0.31 2.53
C VAL A 16 -6.45 1.24 2.20
N ALA A 17 -7.64 0.67 2.05
CA ALA A 17 -8.91 1.39 1.99
C ALA A 17 -9.96 0.66 2.85
N VAL A 18 -10.90 1.42 3.42
CA VAL A 18 -11.89 0.97 4.40
C VAL A 18 -13.29 1.16 3.82
N TYR A 19 -14.07 0.08 3.78
CA TYR A 19 -15.50 0.15 3.48
C TYR A 19 -16.31 0.24 4.79
N PRO A 20 -17.36 1.09 4.87
CA PRO A 20 -17.83 2.02 3.84
C PRO A 20 -17.16 3.40 3.89
N ASP A 21 -16.24 3.63 4.84
CA ASP A 21 -15.70 4.95 5.21
C ASP A 21 -15.06 5.70 4.04
N ASP A 22 -14.29 5.01 3.20
CA ASP A 22 -13.68 5.60 2.00
C ASP A 22 -14.64 5.68 0.82
N THR A 23 -15.54 4.70 0.71
CA THR A 23 -16.53 4.62 -0.37
C THR A 23 -17.52 3.47 -0.14
N GLY A 24 -18.78 3.69 -0.53
CA GLY A 24 -19.81 2.66 -0.60
C GLY A 24 -19.75 1.77 -1.86
N GLN A 25 -18.81 2.01 -2.77
CA GLN A 25 -18.68 1.28 -4.04
C GLN A 25 -17.41 0.43 -4.06
N LEU A 26 -17.57 -0.88 -4.26
CA LEU A 26 -16.44 -1.84 -4.19
C LEU A 26 -15.37 -1.58 -5.24
N THR A 27 -15.74 -1.21 -6.47
CA THR A 27 -14.78 -0.85 -7.53
C THR A 27 -13.94 0.35 -7.13
N LYS A 28 -14.58 1.37 -6.54
CA LYS A 28 -13.90 2.56 -6.04
C LYS A 28 -12.99 2.24 -4.85
N LEU A 29 -13.36 1.27 -4.01
CA LEU A 29 -12.55 0.85 -2.87
C LEU A 29 -11.18 0.32 -3.33
N LEU A 30 -11.17 -0.48 -4.39
CA LEU A 30 -9.94 -0.99 -5.00
C LEU A 30 -9.08 0.14 -5.60
N GLU A 31 -9.70 1.10 -6.28
CA GLU A 31 -8.98 2.27 -6.81
C GLU A 31 -8.32 3.08 -5.69
N ILE A 32 -9.00 3.28 -4.56
CA ILE A 32 -8.46 4.00 -3.40
C ILE A 32 -7.29 3.24 -2.78
N ALA A 33 -7.41 1.93 -2.60
CA ALA A 33 -6.33 1.08 -2.09
C ALA A 33 -5.11 1.10 -3.03
N ASP A 34 -5.31 1.06 -4.35
CA ASP A 34 -4.21 1.14 -5.32
C ASP A 34 -3.53 2.53 -5.31
N MET A 35 -4.30 3.61 -5.19
CA MET A 35 -3.75 4.96 -5.01
C MET A 35 -2.90 5.06 -3.73
N ALA A 36 -3.35 4.47 -2.63
CA ALA A 36 -2.60 4.43 -1.38
C ALA A 36 -1.31 3.60 -1.53
N LEU A 37 -1.38 2.45 -2.20
CA LEU A 37 -0.22 1.63 -2.53
C LEU A 37 0.81 2.42 -3.34
N TYR A 38 0.32 3.21 -4.31
CA TYR A 38 1.18 4.03 -5.14
C TYR A 38 1.89 5.13 -4.33
N ARG A 39 1.22 5.73 -3.34
CA ARG A 39 1.86 6.64 -2.38
C ARG A 39 2.95 5.95 -1.57
N ALA A 40 2.68 4.74 -1.04
CA ALA A 40 3.67 3.94 -0.33
C ALA A 40 4.91 3.67 -1.22
N LYS A 41 4.70 3.34 -2.49
CA LYS A 41 5.78 3.12 -3.47
C LYS A 41 6.59 4.39 -3.76
N ARG A 42 5.94 5.56 -3.87
CA ARG A 42 6.61 6.84 -4.16
C ARG A 42 7.36 7.43 -2.99
N ASN A 43 6.90 7.21 -1.75
CA ASN A 43 7.51 7.81 -0.57
C ASN A 43 8.75 7.06 -0.06
N GLY A 44 9.22 6.02 -0.76
CA GLY A 44 10.41 5.24 -0.41
C GLY A 44 10.15 3.75 -0.22
N ARG A 45 8.95 3.25 -0.58
CA ARG A 45 8.57 1.82 -0.53
C ARG A 45 8.65 1.25 0.89
N GLY A 46 8.54 -0.07 1.03
CA GLY A 46 8.71 -0.77 2.31
C GLY A 46 7.73 -0.37 3.41
N ARG A 47 6.55 0.14 3.07
CA ARG A 47 5.62 0.75 4.04
C ARG A 47 4.15 0.56 3.67
N VAL A 48 3.31 0.91 4.63
CA VAL A 48 1.86 0.98 4.49
C VAL A 48 1.46 2.44 4.28
N ALA A 49 0.47 2.67 3.43
CA ALA A 49 -0.25 3.94 3.35
C ALA A 49 -1.75 3.67 3.31
N ALA A 50 -2.52 4.45 4.04
CA ALA A 50 -3.98 4.43 3.97
C ALA A 50 -4.50 5.42 2.92
N SER A 51 -5.80 5.31 2.62
CA SER A 51 -6.56 6.37 1.97
C SER A 51 -6.33 7.69 2.71
N ALA A 52 -6.55 8.83 2.04
CA ALA A 52 -6.32 10.15 2.66
C ALA A 52 -7.35 10.50 3.77
N GLY A 53 -8.06 9.52 4.33
CA GLY A 53 -8.86 9.70 5.53
C GLY A 53 -7.93 9.78 6.74
N GLU A 54 -7.80 10.99 7.26
CA GLU A 54 -7.14 11.42 8.50
C GLU A 54 -6.57 10.29 9.38
N GLU A 55 -5.24 10.30 9.56
CA GLU A 55 -4.60 9.81 10.77
C GLU A 55 -5.34 10.44 11.97
N ARG A 56 -6.14 9.62 12.66
CA ARG A 56 -6.60 9.93 14.02
C ARG A 56 -5.55 9.51 15.02
#